data_AF-Q05CR9-F1
#
_entry.id   AF-Q05CR9-F1
#
_cell.length_a   1.000
_cell.length_b   1.000
_cell.length_c   1.000
_cell.angle_alpha   90.00
_cell.angle_beta   90.00
_cell.angle_gamma   90.00
#
_symmetry.space_group_name_H-M   'P 1'
#
loop_
_entity.id
_entity.type
_entity.pdbx_description
1 polymer ?
#
loop_
_entity_poly.entity_id
_entity_poly.type
_entity_poly.pdbx_seq_one_letter_code
_entity_poly.pdbx_strand_id
1 'polypeptide(L)' 'MGDIYITWIGCGLDRLQWENVSAMIEEVFEATDIKITVYTL' A
#
# COMPACT_ATOMS: atom_id res chain seq x y z
N MET A 1 -1.08 -7.66 -16.06
CA MET A 1 -1.78 -6.44 -15.66
C MET A 1 -3.02 -6.74 -14.82
N GLY A 2 -2.86 -6.67 -13.50
CA GLY A 2 -3.94 -6.75 -12.52
C GLY A 2 -3.93 -5.53 -11.61
N ASP A 3 -5.09 -5.16 -11.07
CA ASP A 3 -5.24 -4.02 -10.17
C ASP A 3 -5.48 -4.49 -8.73
N ILE A 4 -4.79 -3.86 -7.78
CA ILE A 4 -5.00 -4.04 -6.33
C ILE A 4 -5.49 -2.73 -5.73
N TYR A 5 -6.52 -2.85 -4.89
CA TYR A 5 -7.10 -1.73 -4.15
C TYR A 5 -6.86 -1.92 -2.65
N ILE A 6 -6.28 -0.91 -2.02
CA ILE A 6 -5.93 -0.94 -0.59
C ILE A 6 -6.40 0.33 0.12
N THR A 7 -6.65 0.21 1.42
CA THR A 7 -6.93 1.34 2.31
C THR A 7 -5.67 1.69 3.11
N TRP A 8 -5.73 2.71 3.95
CA TRP A 8 -4.64 3.05 4.88
C TRP A 8 -4.50 1.98 5.96
N ILE A 9 -3.79 0.90 5.64
CA ILE A 9 -3.55 -0.23 6.53
C ILE A 9 -2.66 0.24 7.69
N GLY A 10 -3.15 0.10 8.91
CA GLY A 10 -2.37 0.26 10.15
C GLY A 10 -2.06 1.70 10.58
N CYS A 11 -2.44 2.75 9.84
CA CYS A 11 -2.20 4.15 10.23
C CYS A 11 -3.13 4.70 11.32
N GLY A 12 -4.19 3.98 11.67
CA GLY A 12 -5.11 4.34 12.76
C GLY A 12 -4.70 3.69 14.08
N LEU A 13 -5.25 2.51 14.34
CA LEU A 13 -5.10 1.82 15.62
C LEU A 13 -3.66 1.30 15.87
N ASP A 14 -3.00 0.83 14.81
CA ASP A 14 -1.66 0.21 14.91
C ASP A 14 -0.53 1.25 14.88
N ARG A 15 -0.86 2.54 14.70
CA ARG A 15 0.08 3.68 14.67
C ARG A 15 1.25 3.50 13.69
N LEU A 16 1.05 2.70 12.64
CA LEU A 16 2.04 2.58 11.58
C LEU A 16 2.12 3.89 10.82
N GLN A 17 3.34 4.30 10.47
CA GLN A 17 3.54 5.45 9.59
C GLN A 17 3.29 5.01 8.16
N TRP A 18 2.38 5.68 7.45
CA TRP A 18 2.06 5.33 6.07
C TRP A 18 3.31 5.32 5.19
N GLU A 19 4.23 6.26 5.42
CA GLU A 19 5.52 6.37 4.73
C GLU A 19 6.34 5.07 4.77
N ASN A 20 6.31 4.35 5.90
CA ASN A 20 6.99 3.05 6.03
C ASN A 20 6.21 1.94 5.30
N VAL A 21 4.89 1.97 5.40
CA VAL A 21 4.00 0.98 4.79
C VAL A 21 4.03 1.08 3.27
N SER A 22 3.99 2.28 2.70
CA SER A 22 4.07 2.52 1.26
C SER A 22 5.40 2.05 0.69
N ALA A 23 6.52 2.32 1.38
CA ALA A 23 7.84 1.86 0.95
C ALA A 23 7.93 0.32 0.89
N MET A 24 7.38 -0.38 1.89
CA MET A 24 7.33 -1.85 1.88
C MET A 24 6.45 -2.40 0.75
N ILE A 25 5.31 -1.75 0.47
CA ILE A 25 4.43 -2.14 -0.62
C ILE A 25 5.14 -1.95 -1.97
N GLU A 26 5.81 -0.82 -2.17
CA GLU A 26 6.57 -0.56 -3.40
C GLU A 26 7.68 -1.60 -3.61
N GLU A 27 8.45 -1.94 -2.58
CA GLU A 27 9.52 -2.94 -2.65
C GLU A 27 8.98 -4.35 -3.00
N VAL A 28 7.90 -4.78 -2.36
CA VAL A 28 7.32 -6.12 -2.59
C VAL A 28 6.76 -6.26 -4.01
N PHE A 29 6.16 -5.19 -4.54
CA PHE A 29 5.50 -5.21 -5.84
C PHE A 29 6.35 -4.66 -6.99
N GLU A 30 7.59 -4.23 -6.74
CA GLU A 30 8.50 -3.64 -7.73
C GLU A 30 8.69 -4.53 -8.98
N ALA A 31 8.83 -5.84 -8.78
CA ALA A 31 9.04 -6.81 -9.86
C ALA A 31 7.73 -7.29 -10.53
N THR A 32 6.60 -6.67 -10.21
CA THR A 32 5.28 -7.09 -10.70
C THR A 32 4.61 -6.01 -11.57
N ASP A 33 3.89 -6.45 -12.60
CA ASP A 33 3.03 -5.58 -13.42
C ASP A 33 1.65 -5.40 -12.76
N ILE A 34 1.67 -4.96 -11.50
CA ILE A 34 0.49 -4.74 -10.67
C ILE A 34 0.36 -3.26 -10.37
N LYS A 35 -0.81 -2.71 -10.65
CA LYS A 35 -1.14 -1.33 -10.29
C LYS A 35 -1.84 -1.31 -8.94
N ILE A 36 -1.31 -0.49 -8.03
CA ILE A 36 -1.86 -0.34 -6.69
C ILE A 36 -2.56 1.01 -6.58
N THR A 37 -3.81 1.00 -6.15
CA THR A 37 -4.59 2.22 -5.90
C THR A 37 -5.00 2.27 -4.43
N VAL A 38 -4.63 3.36 -3.77
CA VAL A 38 -4.93 3.59 -2.35
C VAL A 38 -6.16 4.47 -2.24
N TYR A 39 -7.18 4.01 -1.52
CA TYR A 39 -8.38 4.80 -1.23
C TYR A 39 -8.37 5.32 0.20
N THR A 40 -8.69 6.60 0.32
CA THR A 40 -9.06 7.27 1.58
C THR A 40 -10.57 7.53 1.57
N LEU A 41 -11.24 7.22 2.67
CA LEU A 41 -12.62 7.66 2.91
C LEU A 41 -12.64 9.13 3.36
#